data_AF-A0A7U9RJ10-F1
#
_entry.id   AF-A0A7U9RJ10-F1
#
_cell.length_a   1.000
_cell.length_b   1.000
_cell.length_c   1.000
_cell.angle_alpha   90.00
_cell.angle_beta   90.00
_cell.angle_gamma   90.00
#
_symmetry.space_group_name_H-M   'P 1'
#
loop_
_entity.id
_entity.type
_entity.pdbx_description
1 polymer ?
#
loop_
_entity_poly.entity_id
_entity_poly.type
_entity_poly.pdbx_seq_one_letter_code
_entity_poly.pdbx_strand_id
1 'polypeptide(L)'
;MRTMGKEEALAGLLDEAGGVLEELYQSGFDRVHDSTLEALERMAKLTGEYGMEYLSGMLCQLTKGLAMRRHRMEQKEDGITEIYVKLNEYLYLCREKAACDTGKNYYTDGEVKQYDESKRHAQPEAD
;
A
#
# COMPACT_ATOMS: atom_id res chain seq x y z
N MET A 1 7.48 16.58 15.89
CA MET A 1 7.37 15.17 16.35
C MET A 1 6.90 14.38 15.14
N ARG A 2 7.68 13.40 14.67
CA ARG A 2 7.56 12.71 13.38
C ARG A 2 6.19 12.05 13.18
N THR A 3 5.54 12.28 12.03
CA THR A 3 4.33 11.58 11.54
C THR A 3 4.59 10.14 11.07
N MET A 4 5.83 9.65 11.17
CA MET A 4 6.31 8.37 10.65
C MET A 4 5.44 7.16 10.98
N GLY A 5 4.80 7.09 12.15
CA GLY A 5 4.02 5.91 12.54
C GLY A 5 2.83 5.60 11.61
N LYS A 6 2.20 6.61 11.00
CA LYS A 6 1.07 6.39 10.08
C LYS A 6 1.55 5.99 8.68
N GLU A 7 2.64 6.60 8.22
CA GLU A 7 3.24 6.32 6.91
C GLU A 7 3.86 4.92 6.88
N GLU A 8 4.56 4.53 7.95
CA GLU A 8 5.09 3.17 8.12
C GLU A 8 3.98 2.13 8.21
N ALA A 9 2.90 2.41 8.95
CA ALA A 9 1.75 1.50 9.03
C ALA A 9 1.07 1.31 7.67
N LEU A 10 0.92 2.39 6.89
CA LEU A 10 0.38 2.31 5.53
C LEU A 10 1.33 1.53 4.61
N ALA A 11 2.64 1.77 4.66
CA ALA A 11 3.62 1.05 3.86
C ALA A 11 3.59 -0.46 4.15
N GLY A 12 3.57 -0.84 5.44
CA GLY A 12 3.45 -2.23 5.85
C GLY A 12 2.16 -2.88 5.35
N LEU A 13 1.03 -2.18 5.44
CA LEU A 13 -0.25 -2.66 4.90
C LEU A 13 -0.20 -2.89 3.39
N LEU A 14 0.38 -1.96 2.63
CA LEU A 14 0.50 -2.07 1.18
C LEU A 14 1.43 -3.22 0.77
N ASP A 15 2.51 -3.45 1.51
CA ASP A 15 3.44 -4.55 1.27
C ASP A 15 2.81 -5.90 1.60
N GLU A 16 2.08 -6.00 2.72
CA GLU A 16 1.35 -7.22 3.06
C GLU A 16 0.27 -7.54 2.02
N ALA A 17 -0.51 -6.53 1.58
CA ALA A 17 -1.48 -6.70 0.50
C ALA A 17 -0.82 -7.13 -0.82
N GLY A 18 0.35 -6.57 -1.14
CA GLY A 18 1.15 -6.98 -2.30
C GLY A 18 1.61 -8.43 -2.22
N GLY A 19 2.09 -8.86 -1.05
CA GLY A 19 2.52 -10.24 -0.81
C GLY A 19 1.40 -11.25 -1.03
N VAL A 20 0.19 -10.96 -0.55
CA VAL A 20 -0.97 -11.84 -0.78
C VAL A 20 -1.32 -11.96 -2.28
N LEU A 21 -1.20 -10.87 -3.05
CA LEU A 21 -1.43 -10.90 -4.51
C LEU A 21 -0.32 -11.62 -5.27
N GLU A 22 0.92 -11.59 -4.76
CA GLU A 22 2.04 -12.36 -5.31
C GLU A 22 1.83 -13.86 -5.07
N GLU A 23 1.48 -14.26 -3.84
CA GLU A 23 1.15 -15.65 -3.51
C GLU A 23 0.01 -16.19 -4.40
N LEU A 24 -1.03 -15.37 -4.60
CA LEU A 24 -2.12 -15.69 -5.51
C LEU A 24 -1.62 -15.97 -6.94
N TYR A 25 -0.77 -15.09 -7.48
CA TYR A 25 -0.20 -15.25 -8.81
C TYR A 25 0.63 -16.52 -8.94
N GLN A 26 1.45 -16.82 -7.93
CA GLN A 26 2.29 -18.03 -7.88
C GLN A 26 1.45 -19.31 -7.79
N SER A 27 0.34 -19.30 -7.03
CA SER A 27 -0.57 -20.45 -6.91
C SER A 27 -1.45 -20.65 -8.16
N GLY A 28 -1.72 -19.58 -8.90
CA GLY A 28 -2.67 -19.53 -10.01
C GLY A 28 -4.14 -19.47 -9.54
N PHE A 29 -4.98 -18.78 -10.32
CA PHE A 29 -6.37 -18.50 -9.95
C PHE A 29 -7.26 -19.74 -9.78
N ASP A 30 -6.92 -20.85 -10.42
CA ASP A 30 -7.73 -22.08 -10.40
C ASP A 30 -7.28 -23.08 -9.31
N ARG A 31 -6.09 -22.90 -8.74
CA ARG A 31 -5.49 -23.81 -7.74
C ARG A 31 -5.18 -23.11 -6.43
N VAL A 32 -5.90 -22.04 -6.16
CA VAL A 32 -5.74 -21.25 -4.95
C VAL A 32 -5.94 -22.13 -3.71
N HIS A 33 -4.98 -22.01 -2.78
CA HIS A 33 -5.05 -22.69 -1.49
C HIS A 33 -6.01 -21.97 -0.54
N ASP A 34 -6.60 -22.71 0.40
CA ASP A 34 -7.48 -22.15 1.44
C ASP A 34 -6.77 -21.00 2.19
N SER A 35 -5.49 -21.17 2.50
CA SER A 35 -4.68 -20.15 3.19
C SER A 35 -4.61 -18.82 2.43
N THR A 36 -4.56 -18.86 1.10
CA THR A 36 -4.52 -17.65 0.25
C THR A 36 -5.88 -16.96 0.21
N LEU A 37 -6.99 -17.73 0.18
CA LEU A 37 -8.34 -17.14 0.29
C LEU A 37 -8.53 -16.46 1.64
N GLU A 38 -8.16 -17.13 2.73
CA GLU A 38 -8.24 -16.55 4.06
C GLU A 38 -7.35 -15.31 4.20
N ALA A 39 -6.15 -15.31 3.59
CA ALA A 39 -5.28 -14.14 3.57
C ALA A 39 -5.93 -12.96 2.83
N LEU A 40 -6.57 -13.20 1.68
CA LEU A 40 -7.32 -12.18 0.94
C LEU A 40 -8.50 -11.64 1.75
N GLU A 41 -9.25 -12.50 2.45
CA GLU A 41 -10.36 -12.08 3.32
C GLU A 41 -9.89 -11.22 4.50
N ARG A 42 -8.81 -11.64 5.17
CA ARG A 42 -8.18 -10.85 6.23
C ARG A 42 -7.71 -9.50 5.71
N MET A 43 -7.06 -9.49 4.54
CA MET A 43 -6.56 -8.26 3.93
C MET A 43 -7.70 -7.31 3.53
N ALA A 44 -8.80 -7.84 2.99
CA ALA A 44 -9.98 -7.05 2.67
C ALA A 44 -10.55 -6.37 3.93
N LYS A 45 -10.63 -7.10 5.05
CA LYS A 45 -11.09 -6.52 6.33
C LYS A 45 -10.13 -5.45 6.84
N LEU A 46 -8.83 -5.77 6.89
CA LEU A 46 -7.81 -4.88 7.44
C LEU A 46 -7.70 -3.58 6.65
N THR A 47 -7.73 -3.65 5.31
CA THR A 47 -7.71 -2.45 4.46
C THR A 47 -8.94 -1.57 4.68
N GLY A 48 -10.11 -2.16 4.95
CA GLY A 48 -11.32 -1.42 5.36
C GLY A 48 -11.15 -0.71 6.71
N GLU A 49 -10.55 -1.37 7.71
CA GLU A 49 -10.25 -0.77 9.02
C GLU A 49 -9.29 0.43 8.92
N TYR A 50 -8.44 0.46 7.90
CA TYR A 50 -7.56 1.58 7.57
C TYR A 50 -8.24 2.68 6.72
N GLY A 51 -9.52 2.53 6.41
CA GLY A 51 -10.30 3.47 5.59
C GLY A 51 -10.04 3.34 4.09
N MET A 52 -9.42 2.26 3.62
CA MET A 52 -9.12 2.00 2.21
C MET A 52 -10.25 1.21 1.54
N GLU A 53 -11.47 1.75 1.58
CA GLU A 53 -12.70 1.08 1.13
C GLU A 53 -12.64 0.57 -0.32
N TYR A 54 -11.99 1.32 -1.22
CA TYR A 54 -11.86 0.89 -2.61
C TYR A 54 -10.97 -0.37 -2.75
N LEU A 55 -9.86 -0.42 -2.02
CA LEU A 55 -8.98 -1.58 -1.97
C LEU A 55 -9.68 -2.78 -1.32
N SER A 56 -10.33 -2.55 -0.18
CA SER A 56 -11.14 -3.56 0.52
C SER A 56 -12.21 -4.16 -0.39
N GLY A 57 -12.93 -3.31 -1.13
CA GLY A 57 -13.96 -3.72 -2.07
C GLY A 57 -13.42 -4.57 -3.22
N MET A 58 -12.28 -4.20 -3.80
CA MET A 58 -11.65 -5.00 -4.86
C MET A 58 -11.12 -6.35 -4.34
N LEU A 59 -10.52 -6.38 -3.15
CA LEU A 59 -10.09 -7.63 -2.51
C LEU A 59 -11.28 -8.56 -2.24
N CYS A 60 -12.38 -8.02 -1.72
CA CYS A 60 -13.63 -8.78 -1.53
C CYS A 60 -14.16 -9.38 -2.84
N GLN A 61 -14.12 -8.62 -3.93
CA GLN A 61 -14.56 -9.10 -5.25
C GLN A 61 -13.64 -10.21 -5.76
N LEU A 62 -12.33 -10.05 -5.60
CA LEU A 62 -11.33 -11.04 -5.98
C LEU A 62 -11.54 -12.35 -5.21
N THR A 63 -11.65 -12.31 -3.89
CA THR A 63 -11.90 -13.50 -3.06
C THR A 63 -13.16 -14.24 -3.48
N LYS A 64 -14.28 -13.51 -3.64
CA LYS A 64 -15.56 -14.11 -4.06
C LYS A 64 -15.45 -14.77 -5.42
N GLY A 65 -14.77 -14.12 -6.37
CA GLY A 65 -14.50 -14.68 -7.69
C GLY A 65 -13.71 -15.98 -7.61
N LEU A 66 -12.59 -15.97 -6.88
CA LEU A 66 -11.71 -17.14 -6.73
C LEU A 66 -12.43 -18.32 -6.06
N ALA A 67 -13.21 -18.03 -5.01
CA ALA A 67 -14.04 -19.04 -4.35
C ALA A 67 -15.05 -19.66 -5.32
N MET A 68 -15.72 -18.85 -6.15
CA MET A 68 -16.64 -19.37 -7.16
C MET A 68 -15.95 -20.21 -8.24
N ARG A 69 -14.77 -19.79 -8.72
CA ARG A 69 -14.00 -20.55 -9.73
C ARG A 69 -13.62 -21.92 -9.21
N ARG A 70 -13.17 -22.01 -7.96
CA ARG A 70 -12.82 -23.29 -7.32
C ARG A 70 -13.97 -24.29 -7.33
N HIS A 71 -15.21 -23.82 -7.30
CA HIS A 71 -16.42 -24.66 -7.28
C HIS A 71 -17.01 -24.93 -8.67
N ARG A 72 -16.50 -24.34 -9.75
CA ARG A 72 -17.00 -24.57 -11.12
C ARG A 72 -16.02 -25.39 -11.95
N MET A 73 -16.56 -26.34 -12.70
CA MET A 73 -15.81 -27.16 -13.66
C MET A 73 -15.56 -26.43 -15.00
N GLU A 74 -16.38 -25.44 -15.35
CA GLU A 74 -16.23 -24.66 -16.60
C GLU A 74 -15.59 -23.29 -16.34
N GLN A 75 -14.48 -23.03 -17.02
CA GLN A 75 -13.82 -21.72 -17.04
C GLN A 75 -14.55 -20.79 -18.02
N LYS A 76 -15.54 -20.04 -17.52
CA LYS A 76 -16.01 -18.85 -18.24
C LYS A 76 -15.06 -17.69 -17.96
N GLU A 77 -14.90 -16.80 -18.94
CA GLU A 77 -14.35 -15.47 -18.67
C GLU A 77 -15.18 -14.83 -17.55
N ASP A 78 -14.58 -14.75 -16.38
CA ASP A 78 -15.05 -13.93 -15.28
C ASP A 78 -13.99 -12.83 -15.09
N GLY A 79 -14.42 -11.62 -14.75
CA GLY A 79 -13.54 -10.43 -14.67
C GLY A 79 -12.48 -10.50 -13.56
N ILE A 80 -12.17 -11.68 -13.01
CA ILE A 80 -11.22 -11.88 -11.91
C ILE A 80 -9.82 -11.40 -12.30
N THR A 81 -9.36 -11.73 -13.52
CA THR A 81 -8.05 -11.26 -13.99
C THR A 81 -8.01 -9.73 -14.09
N GLU A 82 -9.10 -9.11 -14.53
CA GLU A 82 -9.21 -7.65 -14.57
C GLU A 82 -9.15 -7.04 -13.16
N ILE A 83 -9.87 -7.63 -12.19
CA ILE A 83 -9.84 -7.21 -10.79
C ILE A 83 -8.42 -7.35 -10.21
N TYR A 84 -7.75 -8.46 -10.50
CA TYR A 84 -6.36 -8.70 -10.06
C TYR A 84 -5.40 -7.65 -10.61
N VAL A 85 -5.52 -7.31 -11.90
CA VAL A 85 -4.68 -6.27 -12.52
C VAL A 85 -4.95 -4.90 -11.89
N LYS A 86 -6.23 -4.54 -11.71
CA LYS A 86 -6.62 -3.27 -11.05
C LYS A 86 -6.11 -3.18 -9.62
N LEU A 87 -6.11 -4.29 -8.88
CA LEU A 87 -5.54 -4.35 -7.53
C LEU A 87 -4.04 -4.03 -7.53
N ASN A 88 -3.28 -4.66 -8.42
CA ASN A 88 -1.84 -4.40 -8.54
C ASN A 88 -1.55 -2.94 -8.94
N GLU A 89 -2.29 -2.41 -9.91
CA GLU A 89 -2.19 -1.02 -10.33
C GLU A 89 -2.49 -0.07 -9.16
N TYR A 90 -3.56 -0.32 -8.41
CA TYR A 90 -3.92 0.49 -7.25
C TYR A 90 -2.83 0.46 -6.18
N LEU A 91 -2.28 -0.71 -5.84
CA LEU A 91 -1.19 -0.82 -4.88
C LEU A 91 0.07 -0.07 -5.35
N TYR A 92 0.40 -0.15 -6.64
CA TYR A 92 1.49 0.62 -7.24
C TYR A 92 1.29 2.12 -7.04
N LEU A 93 0.11 2.64 -7.40
CA LEU A 93 -0.22 4.05 -7.25
C LEU A 93 -0.20 4.51 -5.79
N CYS A 94 -0.66 3.67 -4.85
CA CYS A 94 -0.58 3.97 -3.42
C CYS A 94 0.87 4.10 -2.93
N ARG A 95 1.77 3.21 -3.36
CA ARG A 95 3.20 3.28 -3.01
C ARG A 95 3.86 4.53 -3.58
N GLU A 96 3.60 4.85 -4.85
CA GLU A 96 4.12 6.08 -5.48
C GLU A 96 3.63 7.33 -4.75
N LYS A 97 2.34 7.39 -4.42
CA LYS A 97 1.79 8.51 -3.64
C LYS A 97 2.47 8.62 -2.27
N ALA A 98 2.65 7.51 -1.56
CA ALA A 98 3.29 7.50 -0.25
C ALA A 98 4.75 7.99 -0.34
N ALA A 99 5.48 7.60 -1.38
CA ALA A 99 6.83 8.10 -1.66
C ALA A 99 6.84 9.61 -1.92
N CYS A 100 5.89 10.12 -2.74
CA CYS A 100 5.74 11.56 -2.96
C CYS A 100 5.39 12.33 -1.68
N ASP A 101 4.49 11.80 -0.85
CA ASP A 101 4.12 12.42 0.43
C ASP A 101 5.33 12.49 1.38
N THR A 102 6.11 11.41 1.45
CA THR A 102 7.36 11.36 2.23
C THR A 102 8.37 12.39 1.72
N GLY A 103 8.57 12.46 0.39
CA GLY A 103 9.45 13.45 -0.23
C GLY A 103 9.00 14.87 0.04
N LYS A 104 7.70 15.15 -0.09
CA LYS A 104 7.12 16.46 0.24
C LYS A 104 7.41 16.84 1.68
N ASN A 105 7.12 15.95 2.63
CA ASN A 105 7.37 16.19 4.06
C ASN A 105 8.84 16.48 4.35
N TYR A 106 9.76 15.76 3.69
CA TYR A 106 11.20 16.02 3.82
C TYR A 106 11.58 17.46 3.44
N TYR A 107 11.08 17.95 2.30
CA TYR A 107 11.40 19.30 1.82
C TYR A 107 10.63 20.39 2.56
N THR A 108 9.38 20.16 2.99
CA THR A 108 8.59 21.18 3.70
C THR A 108 8.92 21.28 5.18
N ASP A 109 9.30 20.18 5.84
CA ASP A 109 9.73 20.21 7.25
C ASP A 109 11.21 20.60 7.40
N GLY A 110 11.99 20.48 6.32
CA GLY A 110 13.41 20.81 6.27
C GLY A 110 13.73 22.31 6.24
N GLU A 111 12.82 23.17 5.74
CA GLU A 111 13.04 24.63 5.69
C GLU A 111 13.02 25.31 7.06
N VAL A 112 12.52 24.65 8.11
CA VAL A 112 12.48 25.22 9.48
C VAL A 112 13.84 25.08 10.20
N LYS A 113 14.88 24.51 9.58
CA LYS A 113 16.16 24.21 10.27
C LYS A 113 17.42 24.83 9.68
N GLN A 114 17.33 25.84 8.82
CA GLN A 114 18.51 26.64 8.46
C GLN A 114 18.09 28.09 8.19
N TYR A 115 18.24 28.96 9.19
CA TYR A 115 18.74 30.34 9.09
C TYR A 115 18.84 30.91 10.52
N ASP A 116 19.79 30.38 11.31
CA ASP A 116 20.26 31.08 12.51
C ASP A 116 21.41 32.00 12.08
N GLU A 117 21.06 33.24 11.74
CA GLU A 117 21.99 34.29 11.33
C GLU A 117 22.81 34.89 12.50
N SER A 118 22.75 34.31 13.70
CA SER A 118 23.40 34.87 14.90
C SER A 118 24.93 34.83 14.91
N LYS A 119 25.60 34.31 13.88
CA LYS A 119 27.08 34.26 13.80
C LYS A 119 27.75 35.35 12.93
N ARG A 120 27.04 36.40 12.52
CA ARG A 120 27.64 37.45 11.66
C ARG A 120 28.33 38.63 12.36
N HIS A 121 28.25 38.77 13.69
CA HIS A 121 28.92 39.89 14.39
C HIS A 121 29.63 39.45 15.67
N ALA A 122 30.86 38.94 15.52
CA ALA A 122 31.86 38.95 16.57
C ALA A 122 33.27 38.91 15.95
N GLN A 123 33.66 39.99 15.28
CA GLN A 123 35.07 40.38 15.23
C GLN A 123 35.31 41.29 16.44
N PRO A 124 36.20 40.94 17.38
CA PRO A 124 36.86 41.97 18.16
C PRO A 124 37.98 42.55 17.30
N GLU A 125 37.90 43.86 17.08
CA GLU A 125 39.00 44.68 16.58
C GLU A 125 40.24 44.44 17.46
N ALA A 126 41.38 44.22 16.80
CA ALA A 126 42.67 44.26 17.44
C ALA A 126 43.06 45.72 17.64
N ASP A 127 43.35 46.11 18.88
CA ASP A 127 44.37 47.09 19.27
C ASP A 127 44.75 46.87 20.74
#